data_AF-A0A9W9S0T3-F1
#
_entry.id   AF-A0A9W9S0T3-F1
#
_cell.length_a   1.000
_cell.length_b   1.000
_cell.length_c   1.000
_cell.angle_alpha   90.00
_cell.angle_beta   90.00
_cell.angle_gamma   90.00
#
_symmetry.space_group_name_H-M   'P 1'
#
loop_
_entity.id
_entity.type
_entity.pdbx_description
1 polymer ?
#
loop_
_entity_poly.entity_id
_entity_poly.type
_entity_poly.pdbx_seq_one_letter_code
_entity_poly.pdbx_strand_id
1 'polypeptide(L)'
;MCSSGPFLEQLSHLPTLTTMVFTPTLRRAAAQASTSAFAPKYTIPRRVAGFTIPAAVQAGTLAASFGVFAGTAALFMLGEVPRVRRDILQQIPGLDTYYDRRIAPEDNPF
;
A
#
# COMPACT_ATOMS: atom_id res chain seq x y z
N MET A 1 39.92 -24.44 -64.91
CA MET A 1 38.50 -24.00 -64.87
C MET A 1 37.86 -24.54 -63.60
N CYS A 2 37.00 -23.74 -62.94
CA CYS A 2 36.41 -23.89 -61.58
C CYS A 2 37.41 -23.61 -60.44
N SER A 3 37.48 -22.44 -59.78
CA SER A 3 36.50 -21.42 -59.35
C SER A 3 35.42 -21.95 -58.41
N SER A 4 35.63 -21.79 -57.10
CA SER A 4 34.66 -21.66 -55.99
C SER A 4 35.39 -22.01 -54.67
N GLY A 5 35.53 -21.18 -53.64
CA GLY A 5 35.25 -19.78 -53.35
C GLY A 5 35.73 -19.54 -51.89
N PRO A 6 36.11 -18.32 -51.47
CA PRO A 6 36.38 -18.01 -50.07
C PRO A 6 35.09 -17.51 -49.42
N PHE A 7 34.14 -18.41 -49.16
CA PHE A 7 32.84 -18.07 -48.53
C PHE A 7 32.79 -18.41 -47.03
N LEU A 8 33.93 -18.74 -46.41
CA LEU A 8 34.04 -19.06 -44.99
C LEU A 8 34.88 -18.03 -44.21
N GLU A 9 34.99 -16.81 -44.74
CA GLU A 9 35.67 -15.68 -44.07
C GLU A 9 34.74 -14.45 -43.91
N GLN A 10 33.42 -14.68 -43.93
CA GLN A 10 32.41 -13.61 -43.84
C GLN A 10 31.48 -13.81 -42.63
N LEU A 11 32.04 -14.34 -41.53
CA LEU A 11 31.32 -14.69 -40.29
C LEU A 11 32.00 -14.14 -39.02
N SER A 12 32.88 -13.14 -39.13
CA SER A 12 33.59 -12.52 -37.99
C SER A 12 33.35 -11.02 -37.80
N HIS A 13 32.52 -10.38 -38.63
CA HIS A 13 32.21 -8.95 -38.53
C HIS A 13 30.70 -8.71 -38.42
N LEU A 14 30.08 -9.31 -37.41
CA LEU A 14 28.79 -8.83 -36.92
C LEU A 14 29.07 -7.85 -35.79
N PRO A 15 28.71 -6.55 -35.93
CA PRO A 15 28.74 -5.65 -34.81
C PRO A 15 27.79 -6.19 -33.75
N THR A 16 28.37 -6.64 -32.64
CA THR A 16 27.81 -6.39 -31.31
C THR A 16 27.15 -5.02 -31.29
N LEU A 17 25.82 -4.96 -31.36
CA LEU A 17 24.96 -3.83 -30.93
C LEU A 17 23.58 -3.94 -31.59
N THR A 18 22.66 -4.70 -31.01
CA THR A 18 21.25 -4.30 -31.02
C THR A 18 20.60 -4.77 -29.73
N THR A 19 21.08 -4.20 -28.62
CA THR A 19 20.19 -4.02 -27.47
C THR A 19 19.11 -3.07 -27.96
N MET A 20 17.96 -3.62 -28.36
CA MET A 20 16.75 -2.84 -28.58
C MET A 20 16.49 -2.07 -27.27
N VAL A 21 16.85 -0.79 -27.25
CA VAL A 21 16.38 0.15 -26.23
C VAL A 21 14.88 0.24 -26.46
N PHE A 22 14.18 -0.63 -25.76
CA PHE A 22 12.74 -0.65 -25.68
C PHE A 22 12.33 0.63 -24.93
N THR A 23 12.15 1.72 -25.68
CA THR A 23 11.79 3.01 -25.10
C THR A 23 10.38 2.90 -24.50
N PRO A 24 10.20 3.09 -23.18
CA PRO A 24 8.89 2.97 -22.56
C PRO A 24 7.89 3.98 -23.12
N THR A 25 8.37 5.10 -23.67
CA THR A 25 7.55 6.13 -24.32
C THR A 25 7.01 5.67 -25.68
N LEU A 26 7.76 4.92 -26.47
CA LEU A 26 7.29 4.42 -27.79
C LEU A 26 6.21 3.37 -27.63
N ARG A 27 6.33 2.45 -26.66
CA ARG A 27 5.25 1.48 -26.37
C ARG A 27 4.01 2.17 -25.81
N ARG A 28 4.19 3.23 -25.01
CA ARG A 28 3.08 4.06 -24.51
C ARG A 28 2.41 4.85 -25.63
N ALA A 29 3.18 5.41 -26.57
CA ALA A 29 2.66 6.12 -27.74
C ALA A 29 1.92 5.17 -28.70
N ALA A 30 2.45 3.96 -28.94
CA ALA A 30 1.79 2.94 -29.75
C ALA A 30 0.48 2.43 -29.11
N ALA A 31 0.43 2.30 -27.78
CA ALA A 31 -0.79 1.98 -27.04
C ALA A 31 -1.86 3.08 -27.11
N GLN A 32 -1.45 4.34 -27.25
CA GLN A 32 -2.36 5.47 -27.47
C GLN A 32 -2.83 5.57 -28.94
N ALA A 33 -1.97 5.21 -29.90
CA ALA A 33 -2.25 5.26 -31.33
C ALA A 33 -3.27 4.22 -31.81
N SER A 34 -3.54 3.17 -31.04
CA SER A 34 -4.50 2.11 -31.35
C SER A 34 -5.89 2.31 -30.69
N THR A 35 -6.24 3.56 -30.38
CA THR A 35 -7.61 3.93 -29.96
C THR A 35 -8.52 4.01 -31.19
N SER A 36 -9.18 2.91 -31.54
CA SER A 36 -10.29 2.93 -32.51
C SER A 36 -11.60 3.30 -31.81
N ALA A 37 -12.61 3.76 -32.56
CA ALA A 37 -13.90 4.19 -32.03
C ALA A 37 -14.66 3.11 -31.23
N PHE A 38 -14.31 1.84 -31.44
CA PHE A 38 -14.91 0.67 -30.79
C PHE A 38 -13.97 -0.03 -29.80
N ALA A 39 -12.75 0.50 -29.57
CA ALA A 39 -11.80 -0.10 -28.63
C ALA A 39 -12.12 0.29 -27.17
N PRO A 40 -11.95 -0.64 -26.21
CA PRO A 40 -12.11 -0.34 -24.80
C PRO A 40 -11.06 0.70 -24.36
N LYS A 41 -11.53 1.86 -23.89
CA LYS A 41 -10.68 2.93 -23.38
C LYS A 41 -10.10 2.54 -22.02
N TYR A 42 -8.84 2.10 -22.01
CA TYR A 42 -8.10 1.88 -20.78
C TYR A 42 -7.41 3.17 -20.31
N THR A 43 -7.68 3.57 -19.07
CA THR A 43 -6.88 4.57 -18.38
C THR A 43 -5.78 3.89 -17.58
N ILE A 44 -4.55 4.41 -17.66
CA ILE A 44 -3.43 3.88 -16.89
C ILE A 44 -3.54 4.44 -15.46
N PRO A 45 -3.89 3.63 -14.45
CA PRO A 45 -3.99 4.13 -13.09
C PRO A 45 -2.63 4.60 -12.61
N ARG A 46 -2.58 5.77 -11.95
CA ARG A 46 -1.36 6.26 -11.30
C ARG A 46 -1.06 5.33 -10.12
N ARG A 47 0.11 4.70 -10.14
CA ARG A 47 0.62 3.82 -9.07
C ARG A 47 1.82 4.48 -8.41
N VAL A 48 1.88 4.42 -7.09
CA VAL A 48 3.03 4.90 -6.29
C VAL A 48 3.46 3.73 -5.40
N ALA A 49 4.76 3.41 -5.41
CA ALA A 49 5.32 2.28 -4.66
C ALA A 49 4.60 0.93 -4.89
N GLY A 50 4.05 0.71 -6.09
CA GLY A 50 3.32 -0.52 -6.45
C GLY A 50 1.83 -0.52 -6.09
N PHE A 51 1.35 0.42 -5.27
CA PHE A 51 -0.06 0.52 -4.88
C PHE A 51 -0.85 1.42 -5.85
N THR A 52 -2.02 0.94 -6.27
CA THR A 52 -3.05 1.78 -6.88
C THR A 52 -3.86 2.45 -5.77
N ILE A 53 -4.41 3.65 -6.02
CA ILE A 53 -5.32 4.32 -5.08
C ILE A 53 -6.45 3.39 -4.59
N PRO A 54 -7.20 2.67 -5.45
CA PRO A 54 -8.25 1.76 -4.97
C PRO A 54 -7.72 0.62 -4.09
N ALA A 55 -6.55 0.07 -4.38
CA ALA A 55 -5.95 -0.97 -3.55
C ALA A 55 -5.55 -0.43 -2.18
N ALA A 56 -5.00 0.78 -2.12
CA ALA A 56 -4.64 1.44 -0.87
C ALA A 56 -5.88 1.73 -0.01
N VAL A 57 -6.98 2.16 -0.62
CA VAL A 57 -8.25 2.37 0.10
C VAL A 57 -8.79 1.06 0.67
N GLN A 58 -8.81 -0.01 -0.12
CA GLN A 58 -9.29 -1.32 0.36
C GLN A 58 -8.46 -1.85 1.54
N ALA A 59 -7.13 -1.80 1.41
CA ALA A 59 -6.23 -2.21 2.48
C ALA A 59 -6.36 -1.30 3.72
N GLY A 60 -6.51 0.01 3.51
CA GLY A 60 -6.72 0.98 4.57
C GLY A 60 -8.01 0.73 5.34
N THR A 61 -9.12 0.45 4.65
CA THR A 61 -10.41 0.11 5.29
C THR A 61 -10.29 -1.16 6.14
N LEU A 62 -9.61 -2.19 5.63
CA LEU A 62 -9.37 -3.42 6.39
C LEU A 62 -8.48 -3.17 7.61
N ALA A 63 -7.38 -2.42 7.45
CA ALA A 63 -6.50 -2.08 8.56
C ALA A 63 -7.22 -1.22 9.62
N ALA A 64 -8.11 -0.33 9.20
CA ALA A 64 -8.89 0.51 10.11
C ALA A 64 -9.81 -0.33 11.00
N SER A 65 -10.47 -1.38 10.49
CA SER A 65 -11.33 -2.23 11.31
C SER A 65 -10.54 -2.97 12.39
N PHE A 66 -9.36 -3.51 12.04
CA PHE A 66 -8.45 -4.10 13.02
C PHE A 66 -7.92 -3.07 14.01
N GLY A 67 -7.63 -1.84 13.56
CA GLY A 67 -7.20 -0.75 14.42
C GLY A 67 -8.24 -0.38 15.48
N VAL A 68 -9.52 -0.30 15.10
CA VAL A 68 -10.61 -0.04 16.05
C VAL A 68 -10.75 -1.21 17.04
N PHE A 69 -10.75 -2.45 16.54
CA PHE A 69 -10.90 -3.63 17.39
C PHE A 69 -9.73 -3.78 18.39
N ALA A 70 -8.49 -3.72 17.89
CA ALA A 70 -7.29 -3.82 18.71
C ALA A 70 -7.16 -2.61 19.66
N GLY A 71 -7.48 -1.40 19.20
CA GLY A 71 -7.48 -0.20 20.02
C GLY A 71 -8.48 -0.29 21.18
N THR A 72 -9.69 -0.77 20.91
CA THR A 72 -10.70 -0.99 21.95
C THR A 72 -10.22 -2.03 22.96
N ALA A 73 -9.75 -3.19 22.48
CA ALA A 73 -9.21 -4.23 23.36
C ALA A 73 -8.04 -3.71 24.23
N ALA A 74 -7.14 -2.93 23.64
CA ALA A 74 -6.03 -2.31 24.36
C ALA A 74 -6.52 -1.31 25.42
N LEU A 75 -7.47 -0.43 25.10
CA LEU A 75 -8.02 0.52 26.06
C LEU A 75 -8.64 -0.19 27.28
N PHE A 76 -9.36 -1.29 27.08
CA PHE A 76 -9.93 -2.06 28.19
C PHE A 76 -8.86 -2.82 28.99
N MET A 77 -7.85 -3.40 28.34
CA MET A 77 -6.74 -4.04 29.04
C MET A 77 -5.90 -3.04 29.84
N LEU A 78 -5.72 -1.82 29.33
CA LEU A 78 -5.01 -0.75 30.01
C LEU A 78 -5.89 0.00 31.03
N GLY A 79 -7.18 -0.34 31.15
CA GLY A 79 -8.10 0.25 32.13
C GLY A 79 -7.71 0.02 33.59
N GLU A 80 -6.81 -0.92 33.86
CA GLU A 80 -6.22 -1.09 35.19
C GLU A 80 -5.21 0.01 35.55
N VAL A 81 -4.58 0.62 34.55
CA VAL A 81 -3.65 1.74 34.76
C VAL A 81 -4.46 2.98 35.18
N PRO A 82 -4.16 3.59 36.34
CA PRO A 82 -4.96 4.70 36.87
C PRO A 82 -5.08 5.89 35.90
N ARG A 83 -4.06 6.12 35.09
CA ARG A 83 -4.01 7.22 34.12
C ARG A 83 -4.98 7.01 32.95
N VAL A 84 -5.01 5.82 32.35
CA VAL A 84 -5.93 5.51 31.24
C VAL A 84 -7.38 5.51 31.72
N ARG A 85 -7.63 4.98 32.94
CA ARG A 85 -8.97 4.97 33.53
C ARG A 85 -9.56 6.36 33.71
N ARG A 86 -8.81 7.27 34.34
CA ARG A 86 -9.31 8.63 34.64
C ARG A 86 -9.35 9.54 33.42
N ASP A 87 -8.34 9.46 32.57
CA ASP A 87 -8.18 10.43 31.48
C ASP A 87 -8.98 10.04 30.22
N ILE A 88 -9.24 8.75 29.99
CA ILE A 88 -9.90 8.25 28.78
C ILE A 88 -11.23 7.57 29.09
N LEU A 89 -11.25 6.58 29.98
CA LEU A 89 -12.46 5.76 30.20
C LEU A 89 -13.56 6.49 30.97
N GLN A 90 -13.21 7.33 31.95
CA GLN A 90 -14.18 8.16 32.70
C GLN A 90 -14.76 9.32 31.85
N GLN A 91 -14.06 9.74 30.78
CA GLN A 91 -14.55 10.78 29.88
C GLN A 91 -15.71 10.30 28.98
N ILE A 92 -15.93 8.97 28.89
CA ILE A 92 -17.00 8.39 28.08
C ILE A 92 -18.32 8.46 28.87
N PRO A 93 -19.37 9.13 28.33
CA PRO A 93 -20.65 9.23 29.03
C PRO A 93 -21.24 7.83 29.25
N GLY A 94 -21.56 7.53 30.51
CA GLY A 94 -22.10 6.22 30.95
C GLY A 94 -21.07 5.26 31.56
N LEU A 95 -19.76 5.46 31.34
CA LEU A 95 -18.70 4.65 31.96
C LEU A 95 -18.03 5.32 33.17
N ASP A 96 -18.29 6.62 33.39
CA ASP A 96 -17.73 7.42 34.48
C ASP A 96 -17.93 6.76 35.86
N THR A 97 -19.18 6.48 36.23
CA THR A 97 -19.54 5.91 37.54
C THR A 97 -19.03 4.48 37.73
N TYR A 98 -18.91 3.69 36.66
CA TYR A 98 -18.39 2.32 36.75
C TYR A 98 -16.89 2.28 37.05
N TYR A 99 -16.14 3.23 36.48
CA TYR A 99 -14.70 3.34 36.69
C TYR A 99 -14.31 4.29 37.84
N ASP A 100 -15.28 4.87 38.53
CA ASP A 100 -15.05 5.76 39.67
C ASP A 100 -14.69 4.96 40.92
N ARG A 101 -13.39 4.94 41.25
CA ARG A 101 -12.87 4.36 42.50
C ARG A 101 -12.74 5.44 43.58
N ARG A 102 -13.83 6.17 43.85
CA ARG A 102 -13.89 7.13 44.96
C ARG A 102 -13.88 6.37 46.29
N ILE A 103 -12.85 6.63 47.08
CA ILE A 103 -12.76 6.20 48.47
C ILE A 103 -13.16 7.41 49.32
N ALA A 104 -14.02 7.19 50.32
CA ALA A 104 -14.41 8.25 51.24
C ALA A 104 -13.15 8.80 51.95
N PRO A 105 -12.98 10.13 52.07
CA PRO A 105 -11.79 10.70 52.70
C PRO A 105 -11.57 10.21 54.12
N GLU A 106 -12.65 9.91 54.86
CA GLU A 106 -12.61 9.34 56.20
C GLU A 106 -12.07 7.90 56.29
N ASP A 107 -12.18 7.11 55.21
CA ASP A 107 -11.76 5.70 55.17
C ASP A 107 -10.35 5.50 54.61
N ASN A 108 -9.66 6.58 54.25
CA ASN A 108 -8.33 6.51 53.69
C ASN A 108 -7.26 6.90 54.72
N PRO A 109 -6.42 5.94 55.18
CA PRO A 109 -5.33 6.24 56.11
C PRO A 109 -4.13 7.00 55.48
N PHE A 110 -4.17 7.39 54.19
CA PHE A 110 -3.12 8.17 53.50
C PHE A 110 -3.66 9.20 52.49
#